data_AF-A0A7S0X9M9-F1
#
_entry.id   AF-A0A7S0X9M9-F1
#
_cell.length_a   1.000
_cell.length_b   1.000
_cell.length_c   1.000
_cell.angle_alpha   90.00
_cell.angle_beta   90.00
_cell.angle_gamma   90.00
#
_symmetry.space_group_name_H-M   'P 1'
#
loop_
_entity.id
_entity.type
_entity.pdbx_description
1 polymer ?
#
loop_
_entity_poly.entity_id
_entity_poly.type
_entity_poly.pdbx_seq_one_letter_code
_entity_poly.pdbx_strand_id
1 'polypeptide(L)'
;MAAQASFVMPAVRAGPAQLPLRRNALKSTGLSPRAPSVRARAISDRPIVEVPENLERLRISTPWETAKDSLREVFGMSEEMIDAAGDLTDEDFSNAYTMMQTCRDFENECMQAYQGGKIRGFMHLDNGQETIPALMGNAIRKSDLKHSYYRDHCHAIASGVDPGNIMAELFGRDGGTCRGTGGAMHIYDKETNFQGG
;
A
#
# COMPACT_ATOMS: atom_id res chain seq x y z
N MET A 1 34.21 17.70 32.08
CA MET A 1 34.58 16.68 31.08
C MET A 1 33.60 15.53 31.21
N ALA A 2 32.58 15.47 30.35
CA ALA A 2 31.63 14.38 30.28
C ALA A 2 31.71 13.77 28.87
N ALA A 3 32.17 12.53 28.79
CA ALA A 3 32.33 11.80 27.54
C ALA A 3 31.01 11.12 27.16
N GLN A 4 30.51 11.42 25.95
CA GLN A 4 29.43 10.69 25.30
C GLN A 4 29.97 9.33 24.82
N ALA A 5 29.29 8.24 25.18
CA ALA A 5 29.53 6.92 24.61
C ALA A 5 28.45 6.65 23.55
N SER A 6 28.84 6.68 22.27
CA SER A 6 28.03 6.23 21.14
C SER A 6 28.11 4.71 21.02
N PHE A 7 26.97 4.02 21.15
CA PHE A 7 26.89 2.58 20.93
C PHE A 7 26.46 2.32 19.48
N VAL A 8 27.38 1.81 18.65
CA VAL A 8 27.10 1.33 17.29
C VAL A 8 26.98 -0.19 17.37
N MET A 9 25.82 -0.75 17.00
CA MET A 9 25.67 -2.19 16.89
C MET A 9 26.38 -2.74 15.65
N PRO A 10 27.16 -3.83 15.74
CA PRO A 10 27.76 -4.47 14.59
C PRO A 10 26.72 -5.27 13.79
N ALA A 11 26.77 -5.16 12.47
CA ALA A 11 25.98 -6.01 11.57
C ALA A 11 26.44 -7.47 11.67
N VAL A 12 25.53 -8.36 12.04
CA VAL A 12 25.76 -9.81 12.10
C VAL A 12 25.67 -10.39 10.68
N ARG A 13 26.78 -10.92 10.17
CA ARG A 13 26.83 -11.63 8.90
C ARG A 13 26.37 -13.07 9.12
N ALA A 14 25.23 -13.46 8.57
CA ALA A 14 24.76 -14.84 8.62
C ALA A 14 25.75 -15.75 7.85
N GLY A 15 26.41 -16.67 8.56
CA GLY A 15 27.23 -17.72 7.96
C GLY A 15 26.40 -18.75 7.21
N PRO A 16 27.02 -19.58 6.33
CA PRO A 16 26.28 -20.54 5.53
C PRO A 16 25.70 -21.64 6.43
N ALA A 17 24.37 -21.69 6.55
CA ALA A 17 23.68 -22.76 7.24
C ALA A 17 23.86 -24.08 6.48
N GLN A 18 24.65 -25.01 7.03
CA GLN A 18 24.70 -26.40 6.58
C GLN A 18 23.55 -27.16 7.25
N LEU A 19 22.41 -27.25 6.56
CA LEU A 19 21.35 -28.20 6.91
C LEU A 19 21.56 -29.51 6.14
N PRO A 20 21.51 -30.69 6.79
CA PRO A 20 21.74 -31.96 6.12
C PRO A 20 20.53 -32.33 5.25
N LEU A 21 20.75 -32.48 3.94
CA LEU A 21 19.74 -32.94 2.99
C LEU A 21 19.50 -34.45 3.16
N ARG A 22 18.27 -34.84 3.55
CA ARG A 22 17.79 -36.23 3.42
C ARG A 22 17.77 -36.65 1.95
N ARG A 23 18.55 -37.68 1.59
CA ARG A 23 18.48 -38.32 0.27
C ARG A 23 17.33 -39.33 0.25
N ASN A 24 16.24 -38.99 -0.45
CA ASN A 24 15.30 -40.00 -0.95
C ASN A 24 15.73 -40.41 -2.36
N ALA A 25 15.99 -41.70 -2.54
CA ALA A 25 16.34 -42.29 -3.83
C ALA A 25 15.12 -42.35 -4.76
N LEU A 26 15.11 -41.53 -5.80
CA LEU A 26 14.17 -41.64 -6.93
C LEU A 26 14.83 -42.43 -8.06
N LYS A 27 14.14 -43.49 -8.48
CA LYS A 27 14.53 -44.45 -9.52
C LYS A 27 14.66 -43.74 -10.88
N SER A 28 15.70 -44.11 -11.61
CA SER A 28 16.03 -43.60 -12.95
C SER A 28 15.01 -44.04 -14.00
N THR A 29 14.16 -43.11 -14.44
CA THR A 29 13.44 -43.23 -15.72
C THR A 29 14.07 -42.28 -16.72
N GLY A 30 14.49 -42.81 -17.86
CA GLY A 30 15.28 -42.15 -18.89
C GLY A 30 14.64 -40.91 -19.49
N LEU A 31 14.99 -39.76 -18.94
CA LEU A 31 14.81 -38.45 -19.54
C LEU A 31 16.20 -37.88 -19.86
N SER A 32 16.35 -37.42 -21.10
CA SER A 32 17.50 -36.63 -21.59
C SER A 32 17.93 -35.60 -20.55
N PRO A 33 19.25 -35.36 -20.35
CA PRO A 33 19.71 -34.37 -19.38
C PRO A 33 19.10 -33.01 -19.72
N ARG A 34 18.20 -32.52 -18.84
CA ARG A 34 17.70 -31.14 -18.91
C ARG A 34 18.91 -30.22 -18.88
N ALA A 35 18.99 -29.34 -19.87
CA ALA A 35 19.99 -28.28 -19.96
C ALA A 35 20.11 -27.54 -18.61
N PRO A 36 21.32 -27.08 -18.24
CA PRO A 36 21.56 -26.48 -16.94
C PRO A 36 20.63 -25.28 -16.74
N SER A 37 20.06 -25.24 -15.53
CA SER A 37 19.28 -24.13 -14.97
C SER A 37 19.75 -22.77 -15.47
N VAL A 38 18.83 -21.94 -15.96
CA VAL A 38 19.05 -20.50 -16.10
C VAL A 38 19.35 -19.97 -14.70
N ARG A 39 20.63 -19.87 -14.33
CA ARG A 39 21.03 -19.07 -13.19
C ARG A 39 20.75 -17.63 -13.59
N ALA A 40 19.89 -16.94 -12.85
CA ALA A 40 19.80 -15.49 -12.95
C ALA A 40 21.23 -14.96 -12.79
N ARG A 41 21.79 -14.41 -13.88
CA ARG A 41 23.09 -13.76 -13.84
C ARG A 41 22.99 -12.64 -12.81
N ALA A 42 23.96 -12.55 -11.90
CA ALA A 42 24.03 -11.42 -10.99
C ALA A 42 23.92 -10.13 -11.81
N ILE A 43 23.08 -9.20 -11.37
CA ILE A 43 22.87 -7.89 -12.00
C ILE A 43 24.09 -7.00 -11.68
N SER A 44 25.31 -7.53 -11.76
CA SER A 44 26.56 -6.81 -11.45
C SER A 44 27.18 -6.17 -12.69
N ASP A 45 26.91 -6.73 -13.88
CA ASP A 45 27.62 -6.38 -15.11
C ASP A 45 26.77 -5.54 -16.07
N ARG A 46 25.59 -5.05 -15.64
CA ARG A 46 24.85 -4.10 -16.46
C ARG A 46 25.55 -2.74 -16.35
N PRO A 47 25.80 -2.04 -17.47
CA PRO A 47 26.25 -0.65 -17.39
C PRO A 47 25.24 0.13 -16.56
N ILE A 48 25.73 0.85 -15.55
CA ILE A 48 24.93 1.84 -14.85
C ILE A 48 24.59 2.89 -15.91
N VAL A 49 23.35 2.86 -16.39
CA VAL A 49 22.83 3.92 -17.24
C VAL A 49 22.59 5.08 -16.30
N GLU A 50 23.40 6.14 -16.41
CA GLU A 50 23.07 7.39 -15.75
C GLU A 50 21.71 7.85 -16.26
N VAL A 51 20.80 8.10 -15.32
CA VAL A 51 19.49 8.67 -15.64
C VAL A 51 19.77 10.05 -16.25
N PRO A 52 19.39 10.30 -17.51
CA PRO A 52 19.53 11.62 -18.12
C PRO A 52 18.95 12.71 -17.21
N GLU A 53 19.58 13.89 -17.13
CA GLU A 53 19.11 15.01 -16.30
C GLU A 53 17.64 15.38 -16.55
N ASN A 54 17.13 15.12 -17.75
CA ASN A 54 15.74 15.36 -18.16
C ASN A 54 14.77 14.19 -17.89
N LEU A 55 15.23 13.12 -17.22
CA LEU A 55 14.45 11.96 -16.80
C LEU A 55 14.17 11.99 -15.29
N GLU A 56 14.30 13.15 -14.64
CA GLU A 56 13.67 13.36 -13.35
C GLU A 56 12.17 13.06 -13.51
N ARG A 57 11.67 12.09 -12.73
CA ARG A 57 10.22 11.94 -12.60
C ARG A 57 9.69 13.30 -12.18
N LEU A 58 8.87 13.92 -13.03
CA LEU A 58 8.18 15.16 -12.71
C LEU A 58 7.50 14.95 -11.35
N ARG A 59 8.09 15.50 -10.30
CA ARG A 59 7.43 15.56 -9.01
C ARG A 59 6.38 16.63 -9.17
N ILE A 60 5.12 16.27 -8.99
CA ILE A 60 4.07 17.26 -8.83
C ILE A 60 4.39 17.97 -7.51
N SER A 61 5.09 19.09 -7.62
CA SER A 61 5.31 20.02 -6.53
C SER A 61 4.29 21.12 -6.73
N THR A 62 3.21 21.07 -5.96
CA THR A 62 2.24 22.16 -5.88
C THR A 62 2.40 22.78 -4.49
N PRO A 63 3.25 23.82 -4.33
CA PRO A 63 3.38 24.51 -3.06
C PRO A 63 2.01 24.98 -2.55
N TRP A 64 1.81 24.95 -1.23
CA TRP A 64 0.53 25.32 -0.63
C TRP A 64 0.07 26.71 -1.07
N GLU A 65 0.97 27.70 -1.07
CA GLU A 65 0.65 29.07 -1.50
C GLU A 65 0.14 29.14 -2.95
N THR A 66 0.70 28.33 -3.85
CA THR A 66 0.23 28.24 -5.24
C THR A 66 -1.08 27.46 -5.36
N ALA A 67 -1.31 26.48 -4.47
CA ALA A 67 -2.55 25.73 -4.43
C ALA A 67 -3.75 26.62 -4.04
N LYS A 68 -3.56 27.56 -3.10
CA LYS A 68 -4.60 28.50 -2.64
C LYS A 68 -5.25 29.26 -3.80
N ASP A 69 -4.46 29.73 -4.75
CA ASP A 69 -4.98 30.44 -5.94
C ASP A 69 -5.93 29.55 -6.75
N SER A 70 -5.54 28.30 -6.99
CA SER A 70 -6.39 27.33 -7.69
C SER A 70 -7.66 26.98 -6.89
N LEU A 71 -7.56 26.83 -5.57
CA LEU A 71 -8.69 26.55 -4.70
C LEU A 71 -9.73 27.69 -4.72
N ARG A 72 -9.27 28.95 -4.80
CA ARG A 72 -10.16 30.12 -4.94
C ARG A 72 -10.76 30.22 -6.33
N GLU A 73 -9.94 30.22 -7.36
CA GLU A 73 -10.37 30.55 -8.72
C GLU A 73 -11.13 29.41 -9.39
N VAL A 74 -10.67 28.17 -9.21
CA VAL A 74 -11.22 26.99 -9.89
C VAL A 74 -12.32 26.34 -9.07
N PHE A 75 -12.09 26.20 -7.75
CA PHE A 75 -13.01 25.48 -6.87
C PHE A 75 -13.94 26.40 -6.08
N GLY A 76 -13.76 27.73 -6.15
CA GLY A 76 -14.65 28.71 -5.51
C GLY A 76 -14.66 28.61 -3.98
N MET A 77 -13.59 28.11 -3.38
CA MET A 77 -13.49 28.01 -1.91
C MET A 77 -13.34 29.41 -1.29
N SER A 78 -14.00 29.64 -0.14
CA SER A 78 -13.81 30.87 0.62
C SER A 78 -12.45 30.90 1.31
N GLU A 79 -11.95 32.10 1.63
CA GLU A 79 -10.70 32.25 2.37
C GLU A 79 -10.74 31.55 3.73
N GLU A 80 -11.88 31.60 4.44
CA GLU A 80 -11.99 30.92 5.74
C GLU A 80 -11.82 29.40 5.61
N MET A 81 -12.30 28.80 4.50
CA MET A 81 -12.15 27.37 4.25
C MET A 81 -10.72 27.00 3.86
N ILE A 82 -10.03 27.89 3.14
CA ILE A 82 -8.64 27.67 2.73
C ILE A 82 -7.71 27.79 3.93
N ASP A 83 -7.91 28.80 4.77
CA ASP A 83 -7.14 28.97 5.99
C ASP A 83 -7.34 27.78 6.94
N ALA A 84 -8.59 27.34 7.13
CA ALA A 84 -8.89 26.16 7.94
C ALA A 84 -8.23 24.87 7.38
N ALA A 85 -8.15 24.72 6.06
CA ALA A 85 -7.48 23.56 5.44
C ALA A 85 -5.95 23.59 5.62
N GLY A 86 -5.36 24.76 5.87
CA GLY A 86 -3.93 24.93 6.11
C GLY A 86 -3.52 24.75 7.58
N ASP A 87 -4.45 24.83 8.52
CA ASP A 87 -4.18 24.81 9.96
C ASP A 87 -4.45 23.41 10.55
N LEU A 88 -3.57 22.45 10.22
CA LEU A 88 -3.67 21.08 10.74
C LEU A 88 -3.32 21.03 12.24
N THR A 89 -4.22 20.47 13.03
CA THR A 89 -4.05 20.32 14.47
C THR A 89 -3.31 19.03 14.85
N ASP A 90 -2.79 18.96 16.08
CA ASP A 90 -2.24 17.71 16.63
C ASP A 90 -3.27 16.56 16.64
N GLU A 91 -4.55 16.88 16.76
CA GLU A 91 -5.65 15.92 16.67
C GLU A 91 -5.77 15.35 15.25
N ASP A 92 -5.67 16.19 14.21
CA ASP A 92 -5.69 15.75 12.82
C ASP A 92 -4.54 14.79 12.51
N PHE A 93 -3.34 15.11 13.00
CA PHE A 93 -2.18 14.23 12.86
C PHE A 93 -2.34 12.92 13.64
N SER A 94 -2.93 12.97 14.84
CA SER A 94 -3.23 11.77 15.63
C SER A 94 -4.24 10.86 14.94
N ASN A 95 -5.30 11.46 14.36
CA ASN A 95 -6.32 10.75 13.59
C ASN A 95 -5.72 10.12 12.33
N ALA A 96 -4.91 10.87 11.58
CA ALA A 96 -4.20 10.35 10.40
C ALA A 96 -3.25 9.20 10.78
N TYR A 97 -2.52 9.31 11.88
CA TYR A 97 -1.65 8.23 12.37
C TYR A 97 -2.43 6.98 12.74
N THR A 98 -3.56 7.15 13.44
CA THR A 98 -4.46 6.05 13.79
C THR A 98 -5.04 5.38 12.55
N MET A 99 -5.40 6.16 11.53
CA MET A 99 -5.88 5.62 10.25
C MET A 99 -4.78 4.85 9.52
N MET A 100 -3.52 5.35 9.52
CA MET A 100 -2.39 4.62 8.93
C MET A 100 -2.14 3.27 9.61
N GLN A 101 -2.22 3.21 10.95
CA GLN A 101 -2.09 1.94 11.69
C GLN A 101 -3.25 0.99 11.36
N THR A 102 -4.47 1.50 11.33
CA THR A 102 -5.67 0.72 10.95
C THR A 102 -5.50 0.10 9.55
N CYS A 103 -5.07 0.90 8.59
CA CYS A 103 -4.79 0.46 7.22
C CYS A 103 -3.69 -0.61 7.18
N ARG A 104 -2.57 -0.37 7.88
CA ARG A 104 -1.45 -1.32 7.96
C ARG A 104 -1.87 -2.66 8.54
N ASP A 105 -2.60 -2.65 9.65
CA ASP A 105 -3.05 -3.86 10.34
C ASP A 105 -4.07 -4.62 9.49
N PHE A 106 -5.03 -3.93 8.89
CA PHE A 106 -5.99 -4.52 7.95
C PHE A 106 -5.29 -5.25 6.81
N GLU A 107 -4.34 -4.60 6.14
CA GLU A 107 -3.60 -5.17 5.01
C GLU A 107 -2.70 -6.34 5.44
N ASN A 108 -2.11 -6.28 6.65
CA ASN A 108 -1.35 -7.40 7.21
C ASN A 108 -2.23 -8.64 7.42
N GLU A 109 -3.46 -8.46 7.91
CA GLU A 109 -4.43 -9.55 8.06
C GLU A 109 -4.91 -10.07 6.69
N CYS A 110 -5.16 -9.20 5.72
CA CYS A 110 -5.44 -9.58 4.34
C CYS A 110 -4.32 -10.45 3.77
N MET A 111 -3.05 -10.06 3.98
CA MET A 111 -1.89 -10.82 3.53
C MET A 111 -1.80 -12.20 4.19
N GLN A 112 -2.01 -12.29 5.50
CA GLN A 112 -2.03 -13.56 6.23
C GLN A 112 -3.15 -14.48 5.72
N ALA A 113 -4.36 -13.96 5.54
CA ALA A 113 -5.50 -14.71 5.02
C ALA A 113 -5.28 -15.18 3.57
N TYR A 114 -4.67 -14.33 2.74
CA TYR A 114 -4.29 -14.66 1.37
C TYR A 114 -3.26 -15.79 1.32
N GLN A 115 -2.18 -15.71 2.11
CA GLN A 115 -1.18 -16.77 2.23
C GLN A 115 -1.78 -18.08 2.74
N GLY A 116 -2.79 -18.01 3.63
CA GLY A 116 -3.58 -19.15 4.09
C GLY A 116 -4.57 -19.71 3.05
N GLY A 117 -4.62 -19.15 1.83
CA GLY A 117 -5.50 -19.58 0.75
C GLY A 117 -6.99 -19.31 0.99
N LYS A 118 -7.31 -18.39 1.92
CA LYS A 118 -8.70 -18.02 2.24
C LYS A 118 -9.26 -17.01 1.25
N ILE A 119 -8.42 -16.06 0.83
CA ILE A 119 -8.76 -15.06 -0.18
C ILE A 119 -8.30 -15.58 -1.55
N ARG A 120 -9.18 -15.47 -2.55
CA ARG A 120 -8.95 -15.97 -3.92
C ARG A 120 -8.67 -14.79 -4.86
N GLY A 121 -7.97 -15.06 -5.96
CA GLY A 121 -7.60 -14.04 -6.95
C GLY A 121 -6.25 -13.40 -6.64
N PHE A 122 -6.05 -12.16 -7.12
CA PHE A 122 -4.82 -11.40 -6.88
C PHE A 122 -5.04 -10.34 -5.81
N MET A 123 -4.13 -10.29 -4.84
CA MET A 123 -4.16 -9.34 -3.74
C MET A 123 -3.22 -8.17 -4.01
N HIS A 124 -3.71 -6.94 -3.83
CA HIS A 124 -2.95 -5.73 -4.08
C HIS A 124 -2.99 -4.83 -2.84
N LEU A 125 -2.02 -5.04 -1.96
CA LEU A 125 -1.98 -4.39 -0.65
C LEU A 125 -1.44 -2.96 -0.75
N ASP A 126 -1.95 -2.06 0.08
CA ASP A 126 -1.49 -0.66 0.16
C ASP A 126 -0.31 -0.45 1.14
N ASN A 127 0.39 -1.54 1.52
CA ASN A 127 1.50 -1.47 2.46
C ASN A 127 2.61 -0.52 1.99
N GLY A 128 2.90 0.51 2.78
CA GLY A 128 3.89 1.54 2.48
C GLY A 128 3.31 2.78 1.76
N GLN A 129 2.01 2.79 1.48
CA GLN A 129 1.28 3.90 0.86
C GLN A 129 0.14 4.43 1.73
N GLU A 130 -0.02 3.91 2.97
CA GLU A 130 -1.18 4.17 3.84
C GLU A 130 -1.36 5.65 4.22
N THR A 131 -0.29 6.44 4.15
CA THR A 131 -0.36 7.87 4.38
C THR A 131 -1.27 8.58 3.38
N ILE A 132 -1.36 8.08 2.15
CA ILE A 132 -2.21 8.64 1.09
C ILE A 132 -3.69 8.56 1.50
N PRO A 133 -4.28 7.38 1.73
CA PRO A 133 -5.67 7.29 2.16
C PRO A 133 -5.90 7.94 3.52
N ALA A 134 -4.96 7.87 4.46
CA ALA A 134 -5.12 8.47 5.78
C ALA A 134 -5.30 10.00 5.74
N LEU A 135 -4.43 10.70 5.00
CA LEU A 135 -4.55 12.16 4.85
C LEU A 135 -5.70 12.55 3.93
N MET A 136 -5.94 11.75 2.89
CA MET A 136 -7.08 11.94 1.99
C MET A 136 -8.40 11.89 2.76
N GLY A 137 -8.57 10.91 3.66
CA GLY A 137 -9.76 10.74 4.50
C GLY A 137 -10.12 11.97 5.34
N ASN A 138 -9.13 12.73 5.80
CA ASN A 138 -9.36 13.98 6.54
C ASN A 138 -9.86 15.12 5.63
N ALA A 139 -9.50 15.10 4.35
CA ALA A 139 -9.83 16.17 3.41
C ALA A 139 -11.14 15.92 2.64
N ILE A 140 -11.50 14.66 2.40
CA ILE A 140 -12.70 14.30 1.63
C ILE A 140 -13.97 14.34 2.48
N ARG A 141 -15.09 14.69 1.85
CA ARG A 141 -16.41 14.62 2.48
C ARG A 141 -17.05 13.27 2.21
N LYS A 142 -17.97 12.86 3.09
CA LYS A 142 -18.78 11.66 2.86
C LYS A 142 -19.61 11.75 1.58
N SER A 143 -20.04 12.95 1.20
CA SER A 143 -20.83 13.22 -0.01
C SER A 143 -20.05 13.08 -1.31
N ASP A 144 -18.72 13.16 -1.27
CA ASP A 144 -17.91 13.22 -2.49
C ASP A 144 -17.91 11.87 -3.22
N LEU A 145 -17.95 11.92 -4.55
CA LEU A 145 -17.78 10.74 -5.39
C LEU A 145 -16.29 10.37 -5.42
N LYS A 146 -15.95 9.16 -4.96
CA LYS A 146 -14.57 8.68 -4.90
C LYS A 146 -14.37 7.54 -5.88
N HIS A 147 -13.40 7.72 -6.76
CA HIS A 147 -12.93 6.70 -7.68
C HIS A 147 -11.49 6.33 -7.30
N SER A 148 -11.30 5.08 -6.87
CA SER A 148 -10.00 4.52 -6.53
C SER A 148 -9.59 3.47 -7.56
N TYR A 149 -8.29 3.16 -7.59
CA TYR A 149 -7.72 2.11 -8.43
C TYR A 149 -7.64 0.77 -7.67
N TYR A 150 -7.01 -0.24 -8.27
CA TYR A 150 -6.84 -1.60 -7.78
C TYR A 150 -6.21 -1.81 -6.38
N ARG A 151 -5.74 -0.77 -5.65
CA ARG A 151 -5.35 -0.83 -4.23
C ARG A 151 -6.31 0.02 -3.40
N ASP A 152 -7.57 -0.38 -3.42
CA ASP A 152 -8.68 0.42 -2.92
C ASP A 152 -9.03 0.17 -1.46
N HIS A 153 -8.48 -0.85 -0.78
CA HIS A 153 -8.93 -1.24 0.56
C HIS A 153 -8.78 -0.11 1.58
N CYS A 154 -7.57 0.43 1.70
CA CYS A 154 -7.29 1.55 2.62
C CYS A 154 -8.02 2.82 2.22
N HIS A 155 -8.19 3.07 0.91
CA HIS A 155 -8.98 4.19 0.41
C HIS A 155 -10.46 4.07 0.77
N ALA A 156 -11.03 2.86 0.72
CA ALA A 156 -12.40 2.57 1.12
C ALA A 156 -12.58 2.76 2.63
N ILE A 157 -11.66 2.21 3.44
CA ILE A 157 -11.68 2.37 4.90
C ILE A 157 -11.62 3.86 5.29
N ALA A 158 -10.69 4.61 4.71
CA ALA A 158 -10.56 6.05 4.96
C ALA A 158 -11.77 6.85 4.46
N SER A 159 -12.50 6.33 3.47
CA SER A 159 -13.77 6.90 3.00
C SER A 159 -14.97 6.57 3.90
N GLY A 160 -14.77 5.74 4.92
CA GLY A 160 -15.78 5.34 5.91
C GLY A 160 -16.49 4.02 5.59
N VAL A 161 -16.01 3.24 4.63
CA VAL A 161 -16.56 1.90 4.37
C VAL A 161 -16.20 0.98 5.53
N ASP A 162 -17.17 0.20 6.00
CA ASP A 162 -16.96 -0.73 7.11
C ASP A 162 -15.87 -1.77 6.76
N PRO A 163 -14.77 -1.86 7.53
CA PRO A 163 -13.69 -2.81 7.27
C PRO A 163 -14.16 -4.28 7.30
N GLY A 164 -15.19 -4.59 8.09
CA GLY A 164 -15.79 -5.92 8.14
C GLY A 164 -16.46 -6.29 6.82
N ASN A 165 -17.21 -5.37 6.22
CA ASN A 165 -17.81 -5.56 4.88
C ASN A 165 -16.74 -5.70 3.80
N ILE A 166 -15.64 -4.94 3.87
CA ILE A 166 -14.51 -5.10 2.95
C ILE A 166 -13.91 -6.50 3.13
N MET A 167 -13.62 -6.93 4.36
CA MET A 167 -13.07 -8.25 4.62
C MET A 167 -14.02 -9.38 4.16
N ALA A 168 -15.33 -9.21 4.35
CA ALA A 168 -16.33 -10.14 3.83
C ALA A 168 -16.28 -10.25 2.30
N GLU A 169 -16.08 -9.13 1.60
CA GLU A 169 -15.89 -9.09 0.15
C GLU A 169 -14.65 -9.89 -0.27
N LEU A 170 -13.51 -9.66 0.39
CA LEU A 170 -12.26 -10.37 0.13
C LEU A 170 -12.39 -11.89 0.32
N PHE A 171 -13.18 -12.31 1.31
CA PHE A 171 -13.46 -13.72 1.59
C PHE A 171 -14.57 -14.32 0.71
N GLY A 172 -15.14 -13.56 -0.22
CA GLY A 172 -16.22 -14.01 -1.09
C GLY A 172 -17.51 -14.33 -0.33
N ARG A 173 -17.86 -13.52 0.67
CA ARG A 173 -19.05 -13.69 1.52
C ARG A 173 -20.18 -12.76 1.10
N ASP A 174 -21.42 -13.17 1.36
CA ASP A 174 -22.64 -12.40 1.01
C ASP A 174 -22.73 -11.05 1.73
N GLY A 175 -22.12 -10.90 2.91
CA GLY A 175 -22.00 -9.63 3.63
C GLY A 175 -20.95 -8.67 3.06
N GLY A 176 -20.31 -9.03 1.94
CA GLY A 176 -19.37 -8.16 1.24
C GLY A 176 -20.03 -6.95 0.58
N THR A 177 -19.23 -5.93 0.27
CA THR A 177 -19.68 -4.69 -0.39
C THR A 177 -20.36 -4.93 -1.75
N CYS A 178 -19.96 -5.99 -2.45
CA CYS A 178 -20.56 -6.52 -3.68
C CYS A 178 -21.09 -7.96 -3.51
N ARG A 179 -21.47 -8.35 -2.29
CA ARG A 179 -21.89 -9.72 -1.94
C ARG A 179 -20.85 -10.79 -2.25
N GLY A 180 -19.56 -10.44 -2.16
CA GLY A 180 -18.44 -11.37 -2.35
C GLY A 180 -18.09 -11.65 -3.81
N THR A 181 -18.57 -10.84 -4.76
CA THR A 181 -18.39 -11.03 -6.20
C THR A 181 -17.32 -10.13 -6.83
N GLY A 182 -16.99 -9.00 -6.20
CA GLY A 182 -15.92 -8.10 -6.60
C GLY A 182 -14.54 -8.61 -6.22
N GLY A 183 -14.44 -9.30 -5.08
CA GLY A 183 -13.16 -9.85 -4.59
C GLY A 183 -12.15 -8.75 -4.23
N ALA A 184 -10.86 -9.05 -4.40
CA ALA A 184 -9.79 -8.22 -3.82
C ALA A 184 -9.44 -6.92 -4.54
N MET A 185 -10.09 -6.60 -5.65
CA MET A 185 -9.80 -5.36 -6.41
C MET A 185 -11.00 -4.44 -6.58
N HIS A 186 -12.19 -4.85 -6.12
CA HIS A 186 -13.44 -4.22 -6.51
C HIS A 186 -14.32 -3.95 -5.28
N ILE A 187 -13.97 -2.91 -4.55
CA ILE A 187 -14.77 -2.45 -3.41
C ILE A 187 -15.72 -1.34 -3.86
N TYR A 188 -17.03 -1.57 -3.71
CA TYR A 188 -18.06 -0.59 -4.06
C TYR A 188 -18.99 -0.35 -2.89
N ASP A 189 -19.14 0.90 -2.48
CA ASP A 189 -20.09 1.26 -1.44
C ASP A 189 -20.88 2.51 -1.82
N LYS A 190 -22.20 2.35 -1.86
CA LYS A 190 -23.11 3.43 -2.24
C LYS A 190 -23.28 4.46 -1.11
N GLU A 191 -23.17 4.04 0.15
CA GLU A 191 -23.40 4.94 1.29
C GLU A 191 -22.28 5.96 1.48
N THR A 192 -21.05 5.58 1.13
CA THR A 192 -19.86 6.44 1.17
C THR A 192 -19.46 6.99 -0.20
N ASN A 193 -20.25 6.70 -1.24
CA ASN A 193 -19.98 7.08 -2.64
C ASN A 193 -18.61 6.60 -3.15
N PHE A 194 -18.21 5.39 -2.75
CA PHE A 194 -16.91 4.82 -3.05
C PHE A 194 -16.99 3.78 -4.18
N GLN A 195 -16.08 3.88 -5.14
CA GLN A 195 -15.93 2.94 -6.25
C GLN A 195 -14.45 2.63 -6.45
N GLY A 196 -14.06 1.39 -6.19
CA GLY A 196 -12.72 0.88 -6.40
C GLY A 196 -12.67 -0.19 -7.50
N GLY A 197 -11.57 -0.18 -8.26
CA GLY A 197 -11.39 -1.07 -9.43
C GLY A 197 -10.61 -0.43 -10.55
#